data_AF-A0A9P6PAQ2-F1
#
_entry.id   AF-A0A9P6PAQ2-F1
#
_cell.length_a   1.000
_cell.length_b   1.000
_cell.length_c   1.000
_cell.angle_alpha   90.00
_cell.angle_beta   90.00
_cell.angle_gamma   90.00
#
_symmetry.space_group_name_H-M   'P 1'
#
loop_
_entity.id
_entity.type
_entity.pdbx_description
1 polymer ?
#
loop_
_entity_poly.entity_id
_entity_poly.type
_entity_poly.pdbx_seq_one_letter_code
_entity_poly.pdbx_strand_id
1 'polypeptide(L)'
;MYAPSTQRRNLLVVVAVLTLLFTTTYFQYSSYHGARVDTATVPVTPVVLPRPPAAKLPSKAKTPTIQTVCDKVNIAWLASDRKYWDGWSSKSMFIKPDGNFTVNGVQITEGETICVVALLGPVPAASAIQPETHFGPADSIVATAVGNTTKISVTLQQHPKQFNAYFAPVYFARADTYRLESTTEYRSYFWETPVYHLYKPLDFSSQNVLRVTRRTTKVPTLPQCDARRPEHLDGIWVESTTNADVYDEDAKKDIEFVPNQCHLDRSSVQCLEQKTIHVWADANTRRNLKAFASGDQWCNDADSPCICDDDDENPADYPWLADPQVPLSIDGGNKVYFNPVGSITTKNWQSDIAMRAKTLPSADIVILSFGNEDIPLSRLTPSQFLSSFKNLASHLVNEVYPHQLIVIRTPQYFGRGTLRHTSWNAGRSAAFSTVVQQTVTGLNSTRVALWNTHKLGMVDSTCTFAGTPYSRRDVVTVENVLLSNLICGSS
;
A
#
# COMPACT_ATOMS: atom_id res chain seq x y z
N MET A 1 -40.81 -26.69 -43.62
CA MET A 1 -40.54 -26.33 -42.21
C MET A 1 -41.58 -27.03 -41.34
N TYR A 2 -41.20 -28.07 -40.60
CA TYR A 2 -42.13 -28.76 -39.70
C TYR A 2 -42.35 -27.93 -38.45
N ALA A 3 -43.60 -27.52 -38.20
CA ALA A 3 -43.97 -26.88 -36.95
C ALA A 3 -43.66 -27.84 -35.80
N PRO A 4 -42.90 -27.44 -34.76
CA PRO A 4 -42.62 -28.30 -33.63
C PRO A 4 -43.93 -28.69 -32.96
N SER A 5 -44.10 -29.98 -32.66
CA SER A 5 -45.31 -30.50 -32.00
C SER A 5 -45.60 -29.71 -30.72
N THR A 6 -46.88 -29.54 -30.40
CA THR A 6 -47.35 -28.83 -29.20
C THR A 6 -46.64 -29.32 -27.93
N GLN A 7 -46.26 -30.60 -27.91
CA GLN A 7 -45.49 -31.24 -26.85
C GLN A 7 -44.07 -30.66 -26.68
N ARG A 8 -43.35 -30.37 -27.77
CA ARG A 8 -42.03 -29.71 -27.71
C ARG A 8 -42.11 -28.26 -27.23
N ARG A 9 -43.17 -27.53 -27.62
CA ARG A 9 -43.40 -26.17 -27.13
C ARG A 9 -43.66 -26.16 -25.63
N ASN A 10 -44.51 -27.06 -25.14
CA ASN A 10 -44.79 -27.16 -23.71
C ASN A 10 -43.55 -27.57 -22.91
N LEU A 11 -42.72 -28.49 -23.43
CA LEU A 11 -41.45 -28.86 -22.80
C LEU A 11 -40.48 -27.66 -22.69
N LEU A 12 -40.34 -26.86 -23.74
CA LEU A 12 -39.49 -25.67 -23.72
C LEU A 12 -39.97 -24.62 -22.73
N VAL A 13 -41.29 -24.44 -22.59
CA VAL A 13 -41.86 -23.54 -21.57
C VAL A 13 -41.56 -24.05 -20.16
N VAL A 14 -41.71 -25.35 -19.91
CA VAL A 14 -41.39 -25.95 -18.60
C VAL A 14 -39.90 -25.80 -18.27
N VAL A 15 -39.01 -26.05 -19.24
CA VAL A 15 -37.56 -25.86 -19.06
C VAL A 15 -37.24 -24.39 -18.77
N ALA A 16 -37.82 -23.44 -19.50
CA ALA A 16 -37.60 -22.02 -19.27
C ALA A 16 -38.07 -21.58 -17.86
N VAL A 17 -39.24 -22.06 -17.42
CA VAL A 17 -39.78 -21.78 -16.08
C VAL A 17 -38.89 -22.38 -14.99
N LEU A 18 -38.45 -23.63 -15.15
CA LEU A 18 -37.53 -24.27 -14.19
C LEU A 18 -36.18 -23.53 -14.14
N THR A 19 -35.63 -23.14 -15.29
CA THR A 19 -34.36 -22.39 -15.35
C THR A 19 -34.49 -21.05 -14.64
N LEU A 20 -35.62 -20.36 -14.83
CA LEU A 20 -35.93 -19.10 -14.14
C LEU A 20 -36.06 -19.33 -12.62
N LEU A 21 -36.76 -20.39 -12.19
CA LEU A 21 -36.94 -20.72 -10.78
C LEU A 21 -35.61 -21.07 -10.10
N PHE A 22 -34.78 -21.90 -10.73
CA PHE A 22 -33.46 -22.25 -10.22
C PHE A 22 -32.51 -21.05 -10.18
N THR A 23 -32.51 -20.18 -11.20
CA THR A 23 -31.68 -18.97 -11.16
C THR A 23 -32.14 -17.99 -10.10
N THR A 24 -33.45 -17.75 -9.95
CA THR A 24 -33.99 -16.87 -8.91
C THR A 24 -33.78 -17.42 -7.50
N THR A 25 -33.97 -18.72 -7.26
CA THR A 25 -33.64 -19.34 -5.96
C THR A 25 -32.14 -19.32 -5.68
N TYR A 26 -31.29 -19.56 -6.68
CA TYR A 26 -29.84 -19.43 -6.53
C TYR A 26 -29.44 -18.01 -6.15
N PHE A 27 -29.96 -16.98 -6.84
CA PHE A 27 -29.68 -15.58 -6.51
C PHE A 27 -30.25 -15.17 -5.15
N GLN A 28 -31.43 -15.67 -4.77
CA GLN A 28 -31.96 -15.45 -3.42
C GLN A 28 -31.08 -16.12 -2.37
N TYR A 29 -30.71 -17.39 -2.56
CA TYR A 29 -29.85 -18.14 -1.65
C TYR A 29 -28.47 -17.51 -1.51
N SER A 30 -27.81 -17.13 -2.61
CA SER A 30 -26.51 -16.45 -2.58
C SER A 30 -26.59 -15.09 -1.90
N SER A 31 -27.70 -14.36 -2.06
CA SER A 31 -27.93 -13.07 -1.39
C SER A 31 -28.25 -13.23 0.10
N TYR A 32 -28.88 -14.34 0.50
CA TYR A 32 -29.29 -14.58 1.90
C TYR A 32 -28.19 -15.26 2.73
N HIS A 33 -27.39 -16.15 2.14
CA HIS A 33 -26.35 -16.90 2.84
C HIS A 33 -24.95 -16.32 2.75
N GLY A 34 -24.69 -15.33 1.88
CA GLY A 34 -23.42 -14.59 1.86
C GLY A 34 -23.18 -13.70 3.10
N ALA A 35 -24.14 -13.61 4.03
CA ALA A 35 -24.09 -12.70 5.18
C ALA A 35 -24.33 -13.36 6.55
N ARG A 36 -24.35 -14.70 6.65
CA ARG A 36 -24.51 -15.39 7.93
C ARG A 36 -23.15 -15.86 8.46
N VAL A 37 -22.40 -14.91 9.03
CA VAL A 37 -21.50 -15.23 10.14
C VAL A 37 -22.39 -15.33 11.38
N ASP A 38 -22.35 -16.44 12.09
CA ASP A 38 -23.08 -16.65 13.33
C ASP A 38 -22.60 -15.67 14.40
N THR A 39 -23.17 -14.47 14.43
CA THR A 39 -23.10 -13.58 15.58
C THR A 39 -24.14 -14.02 16.59
N ALA A 40 -23.67 -14.65 17.66
CA ALA A 40 -24.37 -14.62 18.94
C ALA A 40 -24.78 -13.18 19.22
N THR A 41 -26.10 -12.97 19.33
CA THR A 41 -26.76 -11.68 19.45
C THR A 41 -26.40 -10.99 20.77
N VAL A 42 -25.38 -10.13 20.73
CA VAL A 42 -25.39 -8.90 21.53
C VAL A 42 -26.15 -7.86 20.70
N PRO A 43 -27.15 -7.15 21.24
CA PRO A 43 -27.87 -6.13 20.49
C PRO A 43 -26.94 -4.95 20.22
N VAL A 44 -26.23 -4.99 19.09
CA VAL A 44 -25.51 -3.84 18.56
C VAL A 44 -26.56 -3.00 17.83
N THR A 45 -26.98 -1.91 18.47
CA THR A 45 -27.69 -0.83 17.80
C THR A 45 -26.88 -0.45 16.56
N PRO A 46 -27.47 -0.42 15.34
CA PRO A 46 -26.74 0.03 14.17
C PRO A 46 -26.31 1.47 14.43
N VAL A 47 -25.01 1.68 14.62
CA VAL A 47 -24.41 3.00 14.70
C VAL A 47 -24.62 3.64 13.33
N VAL A 48 -25.69 4.41 13.21
CA VAL A 48 -25.90 5.30 12.07
C VAL A 48 -24.81 6.35 12.17
N LEU A 49 -23.72 6.12 11.43
CA LEU A 49 -22.61 7.05 11.37
C LEU A 49 -23.14 8.41 10.88
N PRO A 50 -23.00 9.50 11.67
CA PRO A 50 -23.44 10.82 11.23
C PRO A 50 -22.67 11.23 9.98
N ARG A 51 -23.38 11.86 9.02
CA ARG A 51 -22.77 12.44 7.83
C ARG A 51 -21.75 13.49 8.29
N PRO A 52 -20.45 13.36 7.97
CA PRO A 52 -19.46 14.30 8.46
C PRO A 52 -19.73 15.71 7.89
N PRO A 53 -19.56 16.78 8.66
CA PRO A 53 -19.38 18.10 8.08
C PRO A 53 -18.15 18.07 7.16
N ALA A 54 -18.21 18.79 6.04
CA ALA A 54 -17.08 18.89 5.12
C ALA A 54 -15.84 19.36 5.90
N ALA A 55 -14.88 18.45 6.11
CA ALA A 55 -13.64 18.78 6.79
C ALA A 55 -12.94 19.82 5.94
N LYS A 56 -12.75 21.04 6.48
CA LYS A 56 -11.89 22.05 5.87
C LYS A 56 -10.47 21.49 5.94
N LEU A 57 -10.02 20.88 4.84
CA LEU A 57 -8.61 20.55 4.66
C LEU A 57 -7.79 21.82 4.91
N PRO A 58 -6.66 21.74 5.64
CA PRO A 58 -5.81 22.89 5.83
C PRO A 58 -5.48 23.49 4.46
N SER A 59 -5.66 24.82 4.37
CA SER A 59 -5.29 25.62 3.20
C SER A 59 -3.95 25.14 2.66
N LYS A 60 -3.88 24.80 1.36
CA LYS A 60 -2.66 24.39 0.67
C LYS A 60 -1.56 25.38 1.05
N ALA A 61 -0.71 25.01 2.00
CA ALA A 61 0.50 25.75 2.28
C ALA A 61 1.23 25.85 0.95
N LYS A 62 1.58 27.07 0.52
CA LYS A 62 2.41 27.28 -0.67
C LYS A 62 3.76 26.65 -0.36
N THR A 63 3.91 25.37 -0.68
CA THR A 63 5.20 24.70 -0.62
C THR A 63 6.13 25.44 -1.58
N PRO A 64 7.33 25.86 -1.14
CA PRO A 64 8.31 26.47 -2.03
C PRO A 64 8.55 25.52 -3.21
N THR A 65 8.39 26.04 -4.42
CA THR A 65 8.52 25.27 -5.66
C THR A 65 10.02 25.05 -5.92
N ILE A 66 10.57 23.97 -5.38
CA ILE A 66 11.91 23.52 -5.78
C ILE A 66 11.81 23.13 -7.25
N GLN A 67 12.63 23.76 -8.10
CA GLN A 67 12.59 23.50 -9.53
C GLN A 67 12.97 22.04 -9.79
N THR A 68 12.04 21.24 -10.28
CA THR A 68 12.24 19.82 -10.60
C THR A 68 12.54 19.64 -12.09
N VAL A 69 13.09 18.49 -12.47
CA VAL A 69 13.25 18.13 -13.89
C VAL A 69 11.92 18.10 -14.64
N CYS A 70 10.80 17.93 -13.94
CA CYS A 70 9.46 17.99 -14.52
C CYS A 70 9.00 19.41 -14.86
N ASP A 71 9.58 20.45 -14.28
CA ASP A 71 9.18 21.84 -14.57
C ASP A 71 9.61 22.31 -15.95
N LYS A 72 10.56 21.60 -16.58
CA LYS A 72 10.96 21.81 -17.97
C LYS A 72 9.94 21.27 -18.97
N VAL A 73 9.02 20.41 -18.53
CA VAL A 73 8.08 19.71 -19.41
C VAL A 73 6.87 20.60 -19.68
N ASN A 74 6.59 20.86 -20.95
CA ASN A 74 5.34 21.51 -21.33
C ASN A 74 4.19 20.49 -21.35
N ILE A 75 3.68 20.16 -20.16
CA ILE A 75 2.58 19.19 -19.97
C ILE A 75 1.31 19.63 -20.71
N ALA A 76 1.03 20.94 -20.78
CA ALA A 76 -0.14 21.45 -21.49
C ALA A 76 -0.06 21.17 -23.00
N TRP A 77 1.11 21.40 -23.61
CA TRP A 77 1.35 21.04 -25.00
C TRP A 77 1.19 19.52 -25.20
N LEU A 78 1.84 18.72 -24.36
CA LEU A 78 1.82 17.26 -24.46
C LEU A 78 0.39 16.69 -24.32
N ALA A 79 -0.44 17.28 -23.45
CA ALA A 79 -1.85 16.93 -23.27
C ALA A 79 -2.78 17.47 -24.38
N SER A 80 -2.29 18.34 -25.27
CA SER A 80 -3.09 18.92 -26.37
C SER A 80 -2.67 18.41 -27.75
N ASP A 81 -1.47 17.85 -27.86
CA ASP A 81 -0.88 17.41 -29.11
C ASP A 81 -1.55 16.12 -29.62
N ARG A 82 -2.38 16.26 -30.68
CA ARG A 82 -3.12 15.15 -31.28
C ARG A 82 -2.24 14.16 -32.05
N LYS A 83 -0.99 14.49 -32.36
CA LYS A 83 -0.07 13.58 -33.06
C LYS A 83 0.47 12.53 -32.10
N TYR A 84 0.81 12.93 -30.88
CA TYR A 84 1.40 12.03 -29.88
C TYR A 84 0.38 11.55 -28.86
N TRP A 85 -0.69 12.31 -28.62
CA TRP A 85 -1.78 11.91 -27.75
C TRP A 85 -3.13 12.45 -28.24
N ASP A 86 -3.95 11.56 -28.78
CA ASP A 86 -5.27 11.89 -29.30
C ASP A 86 -6.34 12.03 -28.21
N GLY A 87 -6.00 11.84 -26.93
CA GLY A 87 -6.93 11.93 -25.81
C GLY A 87 -7.78 10.69 -25.59
N TRP A 88 -7.63 9.63 -26.39
CA TRP A 88 -8.47 8.42 -26.33
C TRP A 88 -7.85 7.27 -25.54
N SER A 89 -6.52 7.19 -25.54
CA SER A 89 -5.76 6.13 -24.86
C SER A 89 -4.95 6.67 -23.70
N SER A 90 -4.77 5.88 -22.65
CA SER A 90 -3.80 6.20 -21.60
C SER A 90 -2.39 5.89 -22.05
N LYS A 91 -1.45 6.77 -21.70
CA LYS A 91 -0.05 6.68 -22.09
C LYS A 91 0.86 7.05 -20.93
N SER A 92 1.97 6.34 -20.78
CA SER A 92 3.07 6.76 -19.93
C SER A 92 4.32 6.99 -20.79
N MET A 93 5.24 7.83 -20.34
CA MET A 93 6.45 8.15 -21.10
C MET A 93 7.56 8.72 -20.22
N PHE A 94 8.79 8.48 -20.64
CA PHE A 94 9.97 9.18 -20.15
C PHE A 94 10.18 10.46 -20.97
N ILE A 95 10.41 11.58 -20.30
CA ILE A 95 10.67 12.86 -20.96
C ILE A 95 12.17 13.13 -21.00
N LYS A 96 12.70 13.64 -22.12
CA LYS A 96 14.13 13.97 -22.21
C LYS A 96 14.54 14.97 -21.11
N PRO A 97 15.83 15.00 -20.72
CA PRO A 97 16.33 15.95 -19.70
C PRO A 97 16.12 17.43 -20.02
N ASP A 98 15.91 17.77 -21.30
CA ASP A 98 15.60 19.12 -21.79
C ASP A 98 14.11 19.48 -21.69
N GLY A 99 13.24 18.52 -21.32
CA GLY A 99 11.79 18.69 -21.22
C GLY A 99 11.01 18.26 -22.46
N ASN A 100 11.67 17.85 -23.55
CA ASN A 100 11.01 17.48 -24.81
C ASN A 100 10.57 16.01 -24.84
N PHE A 101 9.39 15.76 -25.43
CA PHE A 101 8.92 14.41 -25.68
C PHE A 101 9.54 13.79 -26.94
N THR A 102 9.75 12.48 -26.92
CA THR A 102 10.14 11.69 -28.10
C THR A 102 9.58 10.27 -28.00
N VAL A 103 9.25 9.67 -29.15
CA VAL A 103 8.90 8.25 -29.26
C VAL A 103 10.12 7.33 -29.27
N ASN A 104 11.29 7.88 -29.58
CA ASN A 104 12.54 7.13 -29.56
C ASN A 104 13.00 6.89 -28.12
N GLY A 105 13.97 5.98 -27.94
CA GLY A 105 14.58 5.78 -26.64
C GLY A 105 15.18 7.07 -26.07
N VAL A 106 14.95 7.30 -24.78
CA VAL A 106 15.63 8.35 -24.01
C VAL A 106 16.87 7.74 -23.38
N GLN A 107 17.98 8.49 -23.35
CA GLN A 107 19.23 8.02 -22.76
C GLN A 107 19.68 8.97 -21.67
N ILE A 108 20.06 8.40 -20.53
CA ILE A 108 20.62 9.11 -19.37
C ILE A 108 21.78 8.30 -18.78
N THR A 109 22.47 8.87 -17.80
CA THR A 109 23.51 8.21 -17.02
C THR A 109 22.98 7.84 -15.64
N GLU A 110 23.53 6.79 -15.02
CA GLU A 110 23.28 6.48 -13.60
C GLU A 110 23.47 7.70 -12.70
N GLY A 111 22.54 7.87 -11.76
CA GLY A 111 22.50 9.00 -10.84
C GLY A 111 21.82 10.24 -11.41
N GLU A 112 21.16 10.14 -12.57
CA GLU A 112 20.34 11.20 -13.12
C GLU A 112 18.85 11.01 -12.78
N THR A 113 18.15 12.14 -12.66
CA THR A 113 16.70 12.20 -12.47
C THR A 113 16.03 12.59 -13.79
N ILE A 114 14.94 11.91 -14.14
CA ILE A 114 14.16 12.20 -15.34
C ILE A 114 12.70 12.42 -14.96
N CYS A 115 11.97 13.19 -15.77
CA CYS A 115 10.54 13.32 -15.59
C CYS A 115 9.81 12.15 -16.26
N VAL A 116 8.99 11.46 -15.48
CA VAL A 116 7.99 10.51 -15.98
C VAL A 116 6.66 11.22 -16.07
N VAL A 117 5.94 11.04 -17.17
CA VAL A 117 4.59 11.59 -17.37
C VAL A 117 3.62 10.47 -17.70
N ALA A 118 2.43 10.52 -17.11
CA ALA A 118 1.28 9.71 -17.50
C ALA A 118 0.12 10.62 -17.91
N LEU A 119 -0.49 10.32 -19.05
CA LEU A 119 -1.67 11.00 -19.59
C LEU A 119 -2.81 9.98 -19.64
N LEU A 120 -3.93 10.31 -19.00
CA LEU A 120 -5.08 9.42 -18.90
C LEU A 120 -6.12 9.74 -19.99
N GLY A 121 -6.51 8.73 -20.77
CA GLY A 121 -7.59 8.80 -21.77
C GLY A 121 -8.60 7.65 -21.58
N PRO A 122 -9.87 7.77 -22.02
CA PRO A 122 -10.47 8.93 -22.65
C PRO A 122 -10.61 10.08 -21.65
N VAL A 123 -10.33 11.31 -22.08
CA VAL A 123 -10.55 12.49 -21.24
C VAL A 123 -12.05 12.61 -20.99
N PRO A 124 -12.55 12.43 -19.75
CA PRO A 124 -13.94 12.73 -19.46
C PRO A 124 -14.20 14.19 -19.84
N ALA A 125 -15.43 14.52 -20.25
CA ALA A 125 -15.78 15.93 -20.49
C ALA A 125 -15.32 16.77 -19.29
N ALA A 126 -14.60 17.88 -19.52
CA ALA A 126 -14.02 18.68 -18.43
C ALA A 126 -15.08 19.16 -17.41
N SER A 127 -16.35 19.24 -17.83
CA SER A 127 -17.52 19.52 -16.99
C SER A 127 -17.90 18.40 -16.02
N ALA A 128 -17.48 17.15 -16.27
CA ALA A 128 -17.70 15.99 -15.42
C ALA A 128 -16.61 15.81 -14.35
N ILE A 129 -15.52 16.59 -14.42
CA ILE A 129 -14.39 16.51 -13.50
C ILE A 129 -14.40 17.77 -12.63
N GLN A 130 -15.17 17.74 -11.54
CA GLN A 130 -14.96 18.75 -10.51
C GLN A 130 -13.70 18.36 -9.71
N PRO A 131 -12.70 19.24 -9.60
CA PRO A 131 -11.57 19.02 -8.70
C PRO A 131 -12.08 19.10 -7.27
N GLU A 132 -12.42 17.95 -6.70
CA GLU A 132 -12.70 17.80 -5.28
C GLU A 132 -11.39 17.60 -4.50
N THR A 133 -11.38 18.08 -3.26
CA THR A 133 -10.23 17.93 -2.38
C THR A 133 -10.30 16.57 -1.67
N HIS A 134 -9.47 15.61 -2.08
CA HIS A 134 -9.39 14.27 -1.49
C HIS A 134 -8.05 14.04 -0.77
N PHE A 135 -8.01 13.04 0.12
CA PHE A 135 -6.75 12.55 0.73
C PHE A 135 -5.95 11.64 -0.21
N GLY A 136 -6.59 11.07 -1.23
CA GLY A 136 -5.96 10.23 -2.25
C GLY A 136 -5.69 10.99 -3.55
N PRO A 137 -4.90 10.39 -4.46
CA PRO A 137 -4.81 10.88 -5.83
C PRO A 137 -6.20 10.79 -6.45
N ALA A 138 -6.51 11.71 -7.34
CA ALA A 138 -7.84 11.77 -7.91
C ALA A 138 -8.15 10.50 -8.72
N ASP A 139 -7.22 10.05 -9.58
CA ASP A 139 -7.23 8.72 -10.19
C ASP A 139 -6.27 7.77 -9.47
N SER A 140 -6.61 6.48 -9.37
CA SER A 140 -5.75 5.46 -8.79
C SER A 140 -4.79 4.92 -9.84
N ILE A 141 -3.61 5.53 -9.95
CA ILE A 141 -2.55 5.12 -10.89
C ILE A 141 -1.44 4.39 -10.15
N VAL A 142 -1.14 3.18 -10.59
CA VAL A 142 0.08 2.46 -10.23
C VAL A 142 1.02 2.54 -11.41
N ALA A 143 2.24 3.05 -11.20
CA ALA A 143 3.26 3.13 -12.23
C ALA A 143 4.57 2.56 -11.69
N THR A 144 5.21 1.69 -12.48
CA THR A 144 6.48 1.07 -12.15
C THR A 144 7.43 1.21 -13.34
N ALA A 145 8.65 1.68 -13.11
CA ALA A 145 9.72 1.56 -14.09
C ALA A 145 10.37 0.18 -13.93
N VAL A 146 10.23 -0.66 -14.97
CA VAL A 146 10.68 -2.06 -14.99
C VAL A 146 11.88 -2.17 -15.91
N GLY A 147 13.03 -2.49 -15.32
CA GLY A 147 14.26 -2.87 -16.01
C GLY A 147 14.39 -4.40 -16.14
N ASN A 148 15.54 -4.86 -16.59
CA ASN A 148 15.85 -6.29 -16.71
C ASN A 148 16.08 -6.95 -15.34
N THR A 149 16.65 -6.20 -14.39
CA THR A 149 16.99 -6.72 -13.04
C THR A 149 16.56 -5.78 -11.94
N THR A 150 15.89 -4.68 -12.28
CA THR A 150 15.56 -3.62 -11.35
C THR A 150 14.12 -3.14 -11.55
N LYS A 151 13.46 -2.74 -10.46
CA LYS A 151 12.13 -2.15 -10.50
C LYS A 151 12.06 -0.94 -9.58
N ILE A 152 11.40 0.12 -10.05
CA ILE A 152 11.25 1.38 -9.32
C ILE A 152 9.76 1.73 -9.27
N SER A 153 9.19 1.84 -8.07
CA SER A 153 7.83 2.35 -7.88
C SER A 153 7.79 3.86 -8.16
N VAL A 154 6.86 4.30 -9.00
CA VAL A 154 6.74 5.70 -9.42
C VAL A 154 5.52 6.34 -8.78
N THR A 155 5.75 7.22 -7.80
CA THR A 155 4.68 8.00 -7.14
C THR A 155 4.32 9.23 -7.97
N LEU A 156 3.32 9.08 -8.82
CA LEU A 156 2.82 10.15 -9.68
C LEU A 156 2.03 11.22 -8.92
N GLN A 157 2.24 12.48 -9.29
CA GLN A 157 1.49 13.63 -8.81
C GLN A 157 0.62 14.20 -9.91
N GLN A 158 -0.63 14.55 -9.58
CA GLN A 158 -1.55 15.14 -10.54
C GLN A 158 -1.13 16.58 -10.88
N HIS A 159 -1.17 16.93 -12.17
CA HIS A 159 -0.91 18.29 -12.61
C HIS A 159 -2.06 19.25 -12.21
N PRO A 160 -1.76 20.42 -11.63
CA PRO A 160 -2.77 21.30 -11.04
C PRO A 160 -3.73 21.93 -12.05
N LYS A 161 -3.34 22.03 -13.33
CA LYS A 161 -4.15 22.65 -14.40
C LYS A 161 -4.59 21.68 -15.49
N GLN A 162 -4.05 20.46 -15.51
CA GLN A 162 -4.31 19.45 -16.54
C GLN A 162 -4.72 18.18 -15.83
N PHE A 163 -6.01 18.02 -15.57
CA PHE A 163 -6.47 17.05 -14.58
C PHE A 163 -6.24 15.58 -14.98
N ASN A 164 -6.10 15.33 -16.28
CA ASN A 164 -5.77 14.05 -16.91
C ASN A 164 -4.26 13.78 -16.98
N ALA A 165 -3.42 14.72 -16.55
CA ALA A 165 -1.97 14.58 -16.62
C ALA A 165 -1.36 14.40 -15.23
N TYR A 166 -0.40 13.51 -15.16
CA TYR A 166 0.30 13.11 -13.96
C TYR A 166 1.81 13.05 -14.24
N PHE A 167 2.63 13.41 -13.27
CA PHE A 167 4.06 13.42 -13.45
C PHE A 167 4.81 13.10 -12.16
N ALA A 168 6.05 12.63 -12.30
CA ALA A 168 6.96 12.43 -11.18
C ALA A 168 8.41 12.61 -11.63
N PRO A 169 9.26 13.29 -10.84
CA PRO A 169 10.70 13.15 -10.98
C PRO A 169 11.12 11.77 -10.45
N VAL A 170 11.83 10.99 -11.26
CA VAL A 170 12.29 9.64 -10.89
C VAL A 170 13.81 9.58 -11.02
N TYR A 171 14.47 9.20 -9.94
CA TYR A 171 15.93 9.04 -9.86
C TYR A 171 16.33 7.62 -10.26
N PHE A 172 17.29 7.50 -11.19
CA PHE A 172 17.76 6.22 -11.70
C PHE A 172 19.16 5.91 -11.17
N ALA A 173 19.22 5.19 -10.05
CA ALA A 173 20.48 4.87 -9.37
C ALA A 173 21.32 3.78 -10.06
N ARG A 174 20.72 2.98 -10.95
CA ARG A 174 21.36 1.82 -11.60
C ARG A 174 21.14 1.82 -13.11
N ALA A 175 22.13 1.31 -13.83
CA ALA A 175 22.09 1.10 -15.26
C ALA A 175 21.18 -0.07 -15.59
N ASP A 176 20.18 0.22 -16.41
CA ASP A 176 19.27 -0.77 -16.96
C ASP A 176 18.57 -0.17 -18.19
N THR A 177 17.74 -0.96 -18.85
CA THR A 177 16.82 -0.49 -19.89
C THR A 177 15.39 -0.57 -19.35
N TYR A 178 14.83 0.58 -18.98
CA TYR A 178 13.56 0.67 -18.31
C TYR A 178 12.41 0.92 -19.29
N ARG A 179 11.30 0.23 -19.05
CA ARG A 179 9.96 0.53 -19.59
C ARG A 179 9.03 0.92 -18.44
N LEU A 180 8.00 1.72 -18.71
CA LEU A 180 6.97 1.97 -17.70
C LEU A 180 5.85 0.96 -17.91
N GLU A 181 5.50 0.28 -16.82
CA GLU A 181 4.27 -0.49 -16.71
C GLU A 181 3.33 0.31 -15.81
N SER A 182 2.13 0.57 -16.30
CA SER A 182 1.18 1.42 -15.60
C SER A 182 -0.22 0.83 -15.65
N THR A 183 -0.95 1.02 -14.58
CA THR A 183 -2.34 0.57 -14.45
C THR A 183 -3.12 1.70 -13.83
N THR A 184 -4.30 2.00 -14.35
CA THR A 184 -5.16 3.04 -13.80
C THR A 184 -6.55 2.51 -13.54
N GLU A 185 -7.12 2.92 -12.42
CA GLU A 185 -8.56 2.89 -12.19
C GLU A 185 -9.03 4.34 -12.15
N TYR A 186 -9.78 4.73 -13.18
CA TYR A 186 -10.24 6.11 -13.36
C TYR A 186 -11.16 6.53 -12.22
N ARG A 187 -11.21 7.86 -12.01
CA ARG A 187 -12.22 8.67 -11.30
C ARG A 187 -13.66 8.36 -11.68
N SER A 188 -14.06 7.14 -11.45
CA SER A 188 -15.42 6.83 -11.12
C SER A 188 -15.50 7.09 -9.60
N TYR A 189 -16.62 7.60 -9.12
CA TYR A 189 -17.04 7.84 -7.72
C TYR A 189 -16.77 6.71 -6.67
N PHE A 190 -15.92 5.73 -6.95
CA PHE A 190 -16.02 4.36 -6.46
C PHE A 190 -14.82 3.86 -5.63
N TRP A 191 -13.62 4.43 -5.70
CA TRP A 191 -12.53 3.97 -4.80
C TRP A 191 -12.75 4.42 -3.34
N GLU A 192 -13.44 5.54 -3.10
CA GLU A 192 -13.93 5.91 -1.77
C GLU A 192 -15.09 5.03 -1.30
N THR A 193 -15.82 4.39 -2.23
CA THR A 193 -17.01 3.56 -1.97
C THR A 193 -16.96 2.21 -2.72
N PRO A 194 -16.03 1.30 -2.35
CA PRO A 194 -15.73 0.11 -3.15
C PRO A 194 -16.91 -0.87 -3.34
N VAL A 195 -18.01 -0.73 -2.58
CA VAL A 195 -19.24 -1.55 -2.74
C VAL A 195 -19.80 -1.51 -4.15
N TYR A 196 -19.73 -0.35 -4.82
CA TYR A 196 -20.59 -0.11 -5.96
C TYR A 196 -19.98 -0.54 -7.31
N HIS A 197 -18.75 -1.07 -7.31
CA HIS A 197 -18.08 -1.48 -8.55
C HIS A 197 -17.13 -2.66 -8.35
N LEU A 198 -17.00 -3.46 -9.40
CA LEU A 198 -15.91 -4.42 -9.55
C LEU A 198 -14.64 -3.68 -9.95
N TYR A 199 -13.53 -4.05 -9.33
CA TYR A 199 -12.19 -3.61 -9.70
C TYR A 199 -11.90 -3.94 -11.18
N LYS A 200 -11.72 -2.91 -12.01
CA LYS A 200 -11.50 -3.04 -13.47
C LYS A 200 -10.43 -2.05 -13.95
N PRO A 201 -9.15 -2.33 -13.67
CA PRO A 201 -8.07 -1.45 -14.09
C PRO A 201 -7.88 -1.48 -15.61
N LEU A 202 -7.38 -0.39 -16.15
CA LEU A 202 -6.83 -0.32 -17.49
C LEU A 202 -5.30 -0.35 -17.41
N ASP A 203 -4.70 -1.34 -18.05
CA ASP A 203 -3.24 -1.42 -18.20
C ASP A 203 -2.79 -0.60 -19.41
N PHE A 204 -1.65 0.08 -19.27
CA PHE A 204 -0.99 0.82 -20.34
C PHE A 204 0.51 0.88 -20.12
N SER A 205 1.27 0.98 -21.20
CA SER A 205 2.74 0.91 -21.16
C SER A 205 3.38 2.18 -21.71
N SER A 206 4.70 2.29 -21.48
CA SER A 206 5.47 3.43 -21.95
C SER A 206 5.47 3.54 -23.48
N GLN A 207 5.34 4.76 -23.98
CA GLN A 207 5.49 5.08 -25.42
C GLN A 207 6.94 5.02 -25.91
N ASN A 208 7.90 5.09 -24.99
CA ASN A 208 9.32 5.01 -25.24
C ASN A 208 10.01 4.17 -24.16
N VAL A 209 11.32 3.98 -24.31
CA VAL A 209 12.17 3.24 -23.38
C VAL A 209 13.24 4.18 -22.84
N LEU A 210 13.63 4.01 -21.58
CA LEU A 210 14.75 4.74 -20.99
C LEU A 210 15.96 3.83 -20.88
N ARG A 211 17.07 4.23 -21.49
CA ARG A 211 18.36 3.54 -21.37
C ARG A 211 19.25 4.31 -20.40
N VAL A 212 19.53 3.69 -19.26
CA VAL A 212 20.43 4.25 -18.23
C VAL A 212 21.80 3.61 -18.42
N THR A 213 22.78 4.43 -18.75
CA THR A 213 24.16 3.98 -18.96
C THR A 213 24.96 4.01 -17.67
N ARG A 214 25.82 3.01 -17.47
CA ARG A 214 26.65 2.91 -16.27
C ARG A 214 27.59 4.10 -16.17
N ARG A 215 27.64 4.70 -14.99
CA ARG A 215 28.59 5.78 -14.71
C ARG A 215 29.99 5.19 -14.56
N THR A 216 30.96 5.74 -15.29
CA THR A 216 32.35 5.23 -15.30
C THR A 216 33.18 5.67 -14.10
N THR A 217 32.71 6.66 -13.33
CA THR A 217 33.40 7.15 -12.13
C THR A 217 33.08 6.28 -10.92
N LYS A 218 34.03 6.18 -9.97
CA LYS A 218 33.82 5.48 -8.69
C LYS A 218 32.54 5.96 -8.01
N VAL A 219 31.69 5.01 -7.61
CA VAL A 219 30.48 5.27 -6.84
C VAL A 219 30.89 5.80 -5.46
N PRO A 220 30.37 6.94 -4.99
CA PRO A 220 30.67 7.45 -3.67
C PRO A 220 30.17 6.48 -2.59
N THR A 221 30.92 6.36 -1.50
CA THR A 221 30.47 5.62 -0.32
C THR A 221 29.22 6.31 0.25
N LEU A 222 28.11 5.60 0.28
CA LEU A 222 26.84 6.11 0.80
C LEU A 222 26.84 6.10 2.34
N PRO A 223 26.23 7.09 3.01
CA PRO A 223 26.06 7.08 4.46
C PRO A 223 25.06 6.01 4.91
N GLN A 224 24.98 5.73 6.21
CA GLN A 224 23.96 4.84 6.77
C GLN A 224 22.58 5.49 6.64
N CYS A 225 21.54 4.68 6.39
CA CYS A 225 20.18 5.16 6.29
C CYS A 225 19.63 5.61 7.64
N ASP A 226 19.22 6.87 7.72
CA ASP A 226 18.32 7.37 8.77
C ASP A 226 16.86 7.13 8.34
N ALA A 227 16.18 6.19 8.99
CA ALA A 227 14.78 5.84 8.71
C ALA A 227 13.78 6.97 9.05
N ARG A 228 14.20 8.02 9.77
CA ARG A 228 13.37 9.21 10.03
C ARG A 228 13.33 10.18 8.86
N ARG A 229 14.26 10.04 7.90
CA ARG A 229 14.37 10.87 6.70
C ARG A 229 13.65 10.20 5.53
N PRO A 230 12.50 10.73 5.05
CA PRO A 230 11.73 10.10 3.99
C PRO A 230 12.52 9.85 2.70
N GLU A 231 13.47 10.72 2.37
CA GLU A 231 14.35 10.59 1.19
C GLU A 231 15.30 9.39 1.25
N HIS A 232 15.57 8.86 2.45
CA HIS A 232 16.34 7.62 2.63
C HIS A 232 15.51 6.36 2.40
N LEU A 233 14.18 6.50 2.27
CA LEU A 233 13.27 5.42 1.91
C LEU A 233 12.95 5.40 0.40
N ASP A 234 13.52 6.34 -0.37
CA ASP A 234 13.50 6.25 -1.83
C ASP A 234 14.57 5.27 -2.29
N GLY A 235 14.15 4.24 -3.03
CA GLY A 235 15.05 3.17 -3.45
C GLY A 235 14.52 2.40 -4.65
N ILE A 236 15.18 1.29 -4.91
CA ILE A 236 14.91 0.40 -6.03
C ILE A 236 14.85 -1.04 -5.54
N TRP A 237 13.99 -1.84 -6.15
CA TRP A 237 13.98 -3.29 -5.96
C TRP A 237 14.93 -3.90 -6.99
N VAL A 238 15.84 -4.74 -6.55
CA VAL A 238 16.86 -5.40 -7.39
C VAL A 238 16.66 -6.89 -7.26
N GLU A 239 16.62 -7.60 -8.39
CA GLU A 239 16.67 -9.06 -8.41
C GLU A 239 18.06 -9.50 -7.93
N SER A 240 18.11 -10.18 -6.79
CA SER A 240 19.34 -10.72 -6.25
C SER A 240 19.74 -11.97 -7.03
N THR A 241 21.01 -12.02 -7.43
CA THR A 241 21.62 -13.20 -8.04
C THR A 241 22.37 -14.06 -7.01
N THR A 242 22.33 -13.71 -5.72
CA THR A 242 23.22 -14.31 -4.70
C THR A 242 22.84 -15.73 -4.29
N ASN A 243 21.62 -16.18 -4.57
CA ASN A 243 21.14 -17.54 -4.23
C ASN A 243 20.73 -18.37 -5.45
N ALA A 244 21.15 -17.97 -6.66
CA ALA A 244 20.95 -18.81 -7.83
C ALA A 244 21.93 -19.98 -7.78
N ASP A 245 21.58 -21.04 -7.04
CA ASP A 245 22.06 -22.36 -7.37
C ASP A 245 21.77 -22.57 -8.87
N VAL A 246 22.85 -22.79 -9.62
CA VAL A 246 23.00 -22.55 -11.06
C VAL A 246 22.12 -23.47 -11.96
N TYR A 247 21.15 -24.18 -11.41
CA TYR A 247 20.44 -25.27 -12.11
C TYR A 247 18.91 -25.25 -12.04
N ASP A 248 18.28 -24.23 -11.45
CA ASP A 248 16.82 -24.15 -11.44
C ASP A 248 16.33 -22.92 -12.22
N GLU A 249 15.86 -23.13 -13.46
CA GLU A 249 15.24 -22.09 -14.28
C GLU A 249 13.91 -21.59 -13.69
N ASP A 250 13.33 -22.33 -12.73
CA ASP A 250 12.11 -21.97 -12.01
C ASP A 250 12.37 -21.33 -10.62
N ALA A 251 13.63 -21.24 -10.17
CA ALA A 251 13.97 -20.55 -8.93
C ALA A 251 13.62 -19.06 -9.03
N LYS A 252 12.55 -18.65 -8.34
CA LYS A 252 12.17 -17.25 -8.18
C LYS A 252 13.35 -16.47 -7.61
N LYS A 253 13.76 -15.44 -8.34
CA LYS A 253 14.79 -14.50 -7.91
C LYS A 253 14.30 -13.75 -6.69
N ASP A 254 15.01 -13.88 -5.57
CA ASP A 254 14.82 -13.04 -4.40
C ASP A 254 14.96 -11.57 -4.82
N ILE A 255 14.08 -10.69 -4.35
CA ILE A 255 14.19 -9.25 -4.62
C ILE A 255 14.66 -8.52 -3.36
N GLU A 256 15.63 -7.65 -3.52
CA GLU A 256 16.20 -6.85 -2.44
C GLU A 256 15.88 -5.37 -2.66
N PHE A 257 15.43 -4.69 -1.61
CA PHE A 257 15.27 -3.24 -1.63
C PHE A 257 16.60 -2.55 -1.32
N VAL A 258 17.05 -1.68 -2.23
CA VAL A 258 18.27 -0.91 -2.11
C VAL A 258 17.93 0.58 -2.13
N PRO A 259 18.12 1.32 -1.01
CA PRO A 259 17.95 2.76 -1.01
C PRO A 259 18.92 3.49 -1.95
N ASN A 260 18.47 4.63 -2.47
CA ASN A 260 19.23 5.40 -3.45
C ASN A 260 20.34 6.25 -2.83
N GLN A 261 20.17 6.67 -1.57
CA GLN A 261 20.99 7.72 -0.94
C GLN A 261 21.78 7.23 0.27
N CYS A 262 21.61 5.97 0.65
CA CYS A 262 22.18 5.44 1.89
C CYS A 262 22.30 3.91 1.81
N HIS A 263 23.01 3.30 2.77
CA HIS A 263 23.03 1.85 2.97
C HIS A 263 22.21 1.48 4.22
N LEU A 264 21.38 0.45 4.10
CA LEU A 264 20.65 -0.10 5.23
C LEU A 264 21.61 -0.90 6.10
N ASP A 265 21.65 -0.57 7.39
CA ASP A 265 22.35 -1.39 8.36
C ASP A 265 21.44 -2.54 8.82
N ARG A 266 21.92 -3.77 8.71
CA ARG A 266 21.23 -4.99 9.15
C ARG A 266 21.73 -5.49 10.51
N SER A 267 22.70 -4.80 11.12
CA SER A 267 23.64 -5.43 12.04
C SER A 267 23.33 -5.29 13.53
N SER A 268 22.26 -4.63 13.97
CA SER A 268 22.04 -4.51 15.43
C SER A 268 20.60 -4.22 15.84
N VAL A 269 20.01 -5.21 16.49
CA VAL A 269 18.85 -5.07 17.38
C VAL A 269 19.27 -4.95 18.86
N GLN A 270 20.58 -4.77 19.12
CA GLN A 270 21.13 -4.72 20.50
C GLN A 270 20.52 -3.56 21.30
N CYS A 271 20.12 -2.47 20.66
CA CYS A 271 19.46 -1.35 21.35
C CYS A 271 18.12 -1.75 21.99
N LEU A 272 17.52 -2.85 21.52
CA LEU A 272 16.27 -3.37 22.03
C LEU A 272 16.45 -4.24 23.26
N GLU A 273 17.69 -4.66 23.60
CA GLU A 273 17.99 -5.54 24.74
C GLU A 273 17.31 -5.07 26.04
N GLN A 274 16.66 -6.02 26.72
CA GLN A 274 15.90 -5.83 27.95
C GLN A 274 14.77 -4.79 27.87
N LYS A 275 14.27 -4.47 26.67
CA LYS A 275 13.13 -3.56 26.49
C LYS A 275 11.79 -4.27 26.53
N THR A 276 10.79 -3.56 27.04
CA THR A 276 9.38 -3.93 26.93
C THR A 276 8.71 -3.14 25.81
N ILE A 277 8.16 -3.85 24.84
CA ILE A 277 7.54 -3.27 23.65
C ILE A 277 6.06 -3.64 23.64
N HIS A 278 5.18 -2.63 23.61
CA HIS A 278 3.75 -2.85 23.41
C HIS A 278 3.40 -2.66 21.94
N VAL A 279 2.74 -3.63 21.33
CA VAL A 279 2.35 -3.57 19.91
C VAL A 279 0.83 -3.61 19.82
N TRP A 280 0.22 -2.53 19.35
CA TRP A 280 -1.22 -2.44 19.08
C TRP A 280 -1.43 -2.43 17.58
N ALA A 281 -1.82 -3.58 17.02
CA ALA A 281 -1.69 -3.76 15.58
C ALA A 281 -2.61 -4.81 14.96
N ASP A 282 -2.58 -4.85 13.63
CA ASP A 282 -3.26 -5.83 12.78
C ASP A 282 -2.35 -7.02 12.40
N ALA A 283 -2.89 -7.93 11.59
CA ALA A 283 -2.21 -9.14 11.13
C ALA A 283 -0.96 -8.88 10.25
N ASN A 284 -0.81 -7.70 9.63
CA ASN A 284 0.42 -7.40 8.90
C ASN A 284 1.60 -7.24 9.87
N THR A 285 1.39 -6.55 11.00
CA THR A 285 2.45 -6.40 12.01
C THR A 285 2.73 -7.71 12.75
N ARG A 286 1.73 -8.59 12.91
CA ARG A 286 1.96 -9.97 13.38
C ARG A 286 3.05 -10.66 12.55
N ARG A 287 2.98 -10.54 11.22
CA ARG A 287 3.94 -11.15 10.29
C ARG A 287 5.33 -10.54 10.44
N ASN A 288 5.42 -9.21 10.62
CA ASN A 288 6.67 -8.55 11.00
C ASN A 288 7.29 -9.15 12.27
N LEU A 289 6.49 -9.35 13.34
CA LEU A 289 6.97 -9.92 14.60
C LEU A 289 7.43 -11.38 14.47
N LYS A 290 6.73 -12.20 13.68
CA LYS A 290 7.15 -13.59 13.37
C LYS A 290 8.49 -13.61 12.62
N ALA A 291 8.63 -12.78 11.59
CA ALA A 291 9.90 -12.61 10.88
C ALA A 291 11.01 -12.14 11.82
N PHE A 292 10.71 -11.15 12.67
CA PHE A 292 11.68 -10.62 13.63
C PHE A 292 12.16 -11.67 14.64
N ALA A 293 11.25 -12.45 15.21
CA ALA A 293 11.56 -13.49 16.19
C ALA A 293 12.33 -14.68 15.62
N SER A 294 12.22 -14.92 14.32
CA SER A 294 12.92 -16.01 13.63
C SER A 294 14.25 -15.56 13.02
N GLY A 295 14.72 -14.34 13.27
CA GLY A 295 15.91 -13.81 12.61
C GLY A 295 15.74 -13.75 11.09
N ASP A 296 14.57 -13.31 10.66
CA ASP A 296 14.10 -13.27 9.27
C ASP A 296 13.99 -14.65 8.57
N GLN A 297 13.98 -15.75 9.32
CA GLN A 297 13.79 -17.12 8.80
C GLN A 297 12.32 -17.55 8.67
N TRP A 298 11.38 -16.65 8.94
CA TRP A 298 9.95 -16.93 8.81
C TRP A 298 9.57 -17.19 7.34
N CYS A 299 8.89 -18.32 7.09
CA CYS A 299 8.48 -18.75 5.75
C CYS A 299 9.65 -18.86 4.76
N ASN A 300 10.63 -19.69 5.11
CA ASN A 300 11.87 -19.85 4.35
C ASN A 300 11.67 -20.38 2.93
N ASP A 301 10.66 -21.22 2.71
CA ASP A 301 10.39 -21.77 1.38
C ASP A 301 9.65 -20.74 0.53
N ALA A 302 10.21 -20.38 -0.62
CA ALA A 302 9.72 -19.31 -1.51
C ALA A 302 8.27 -19.49 -2.01
N ASP A 303 7.73 -20.71 -1.91
CA ASP A 303 6.36 -21.07 -2.28
C ASP A 303 5.52 -21.53 -1.07
N SER A 304 6.01 -21.30 0.16
CA SER A 304 5.24 -21.65 1.34
C SER A 304 3.93 -20.86 1.39
N PRO A 305 2.78 -21.52 1.63
CA PRO A 305 1.50 -20.85 1.83
C PRO A 305 1.58 -19.75 2.88
N CYS A 306 2.41 -19.92 3.92
CA CYS A 306 2.55 -18.94 5.00
C CYS A 306 3.12 -17.57 4.54
N ILE A 307 3.76 -17.50 3.36
CA ILE A 307 4.16 -16.21 2.77
C ILE A 307 2.95 -15.35 2.48
N CYS A 308 1.82 -15.94 2.07
CA CYS A 308 0.66 -15.17 1.65
C CYS A 308 -0.61 -15.48 2.44
N ASP A 309 -0.60 -16.48 3.31
CA ASP A 309 -1.72 -16.81 4.18
C ASP A 309 -1.21 -17.45 5.48
N ASP A 310 -1.24 -16.69 6.57
CA ASP A 310 -0.87 -17.13 7.92
C ASP A 310 -2.02 -16.97 8.93
N ASP A 311 -3.26 -16.84 8.44
CA ASP A 311 -4.43 -16.60 9.27
C ASP A 311 -4.88 -17.83 10.06
N ASP A 312 -4.68 -19.03 9.49
CA ASP A 312 -5.15 -20.31 10.04
C ASP A 312 -4.08 -21.08 10.83
N GLU A 313 -3.02 -20.40 11.27
CA GLU A 313 -1.96 -21.04 12.06
C GLU A 313 -2.44 -21.47 13.45
N ASN A 314 -1.87 -22.57 13.96
CA ASN A 314 -2.23 -23.14 15.25
C ASN A 314 -1.79 -22.19 16.40
N PRO A 315 -2.72 -21.68 17.23
CA PRO A 315 -2.39 -20.79 18.33
C PRO A 315 -1.41 -21.39 19.35
N ALA A 316 -1.31 -22.72 19.43
CA ALA A 316 -0.35 -23.40 20.30
C ALA A 316 1.12 -23.13 19.91
N ASP A 317 1.38 -22.90 18.62
CA ASP A 317 2.74 -22.64 18.12
C ASP A 317 3.18 -21.20 18.43
N TYR A 318 2.22 -20.31 18.70
CA TYR A 318 2.45 -18.90 19.00
C TYR A 318 1.56 -18.40 20.15
N PRO A 319 1.84 -18.79 21.41
CA PRO A 319 1.00 -18.44 22.56
C PRO A 319 0.77 -16.94 22.75
N TRP A 320 1.76 -16.12 22.37
CA TRP A 320 1.71 -14.65 22.42
C TRP A 320 0.70 -14.03 21.43
N LEU A 321 0.21 -14.79 20.44
CA LEU A 321 -0.90 -14.37 19.57
C LEU A 321 -2.26 -14.60 20.22
N ALA A 322 -2.38 -15.67 21.02
CA ALA A 322 -3.62 -16.07 21.64
C ALA A 322 -3.89 -15.29 22.94
N ASP A 323 -2.84 -15.00 23.70
CA ASP A 323 -2.91 -14.30 24.97
C ASP A 323 -2.02 -13.04 24.97
N PRO A 324 -2.61 -11.82 24.99
CA PRO A 324 -1.87 -10.58 25.05
C PRO A 324 -1.03 -10.38 26.32
N GLN A 325 -1.21 -11.21 27.37
CA GLN A 325 -0.38 -11.21 28.58
C GLN A 325 0.89 -12.05 28.43
N VAL A 326 0.98 -12.89 27.40
CA VAL A 326 2.17 -13.71 27.11
C VAL A 326 3.04 -12.94 26.10
N PRO A 327 4.23 -12.45 26.50
CA PRO A 327 5.08 -11.73 25.57
C PRO A 327 5.78 -12.71 24.61
N LEU A 328 5.95 -12.27 23.37
CA LEU A 328 6.97 -12.82 22.48
C LEU A 328 8.35 -12.43 23.05
N SER A 329 9.17 -13.44 23.32
CA SER A 329 10.54 -13.26 23.78
C SER A 329 11.48 -13.37 22.59
N ILE A 330 12.30 -12.34 22.36
CA ILE A 330 13.36 -12.33 21.36
C ILE A 330 14.71 -12.36 22.10
N ASP A 331 15.75 -12.88 21.44
CA ASP A 331 17.12 -12.89 21.93
C ASP A 331 17.52 -11.52 22.54
N GLY A 332 18.22 -11.55 23.67
CA GLY A 332 18.54 -10.34 24.44
C GLY A 332 17.54 -9.97 25.55
N GLY A 333 16.54 -10.83 25.81
CA GLY A 333 15.63 -10.69 26.96
C GLY A 333 14.47 -9.71 26.74
N ASN A 334 14.17 -9.40 25.48
CA ASN A 334 13.16 -8.43 25.08
C ASN A 334 11.77 -9.03 25.23
N LYS A 335 10.79 -8.23 25.64
CA LYS A 335 9.40 -8.67 25.79
C LYS A 335 8.50 -7.86 24.89
N VAL A 336 7.90 -8.53 23.90
CA VAL A 336 6.97 -7.91 22.97
C VAL A 336 5.55 -8.38 23.26
N TYR A 337 4.70 -7.47 23.73
CA TYR A 337 3.30 -7.73 24.01
C TYR A 337 2.44 -7.35 22.80
N PHE A 338 2.07 -8.34 22.01
CA PHE A 338 1.21 -8.14 20.85
C PHE A 338 -0.26 -8.10 21.27
N ASN A 339 -0.92 -7.00 20.93
CA ASN A 339 -2.31 -6.74 21.23
C ASN A 339 -3.05 -6.56 19.91
N PRO A 340 -3.78 -7.58 19.42
CA PRO A 340 -4.49 -7.48 18.17
C PRO A 340 -5.61 -6.46 18.30
N VAL A 341 -5.62 -5.48 17.39
CA VAL A 341 -6.69 -4.49 17.27
C VAL A 341 -7.22 -4.54 15.86
N GLY A 342 -8.55 -4.70 15.73
CA GLY A 342 -9.19 -4.65 14.42
C GLY A 342 -9.38 -3.22 13.92
N SER A 343 -10.38 -3.03 13.05
CA SER A 343 -10.78 -1.71 12.58
C SER A 343 -11.04 -0.72 13.74
N ILE A 344 -10.35 0.42 13.69
CA ILE A 344 -10.47 1.49 14.70
C ILE A 344 -11.69 2.39 14.47
N THR A 345 -12.39 2.17 13.36
CA THR A 345 -13.59 2.94 13.00
C THR A 345 -14.88 2.23 13.40
N THR A 346 -14.82 0.91 13.64
CA THR A 346 -15.98 0.10 13.99
C THR A 346 -15.93 -0.47 15.42
N LYS A 347 -14.74 -0.57 16.02
CA LYS A 347 -14.55 -1.11 17.38
C LYS A 347 -14.33 0.00 18.41
N ASN A 348 -14.72 -0.26 19.65
CA ASN A 348 -14.43 0.62 20.79
C ASN A 348 -13.00 0.37 21.33
N TRP A 349 -12.00 0.82 20.56
CA TRP A 349 -10.59 0.63 20.91
C TRP A 349 -10.16 1.40 22.16
N GLN A 350 -10.84 2.50 22.53
CA GLN A 350 -10.35 3.42 23.55
C GLN A 350 -10.34 2.80 24.95
N SER A 351 -11.47 2.24 25.38
CA SER A 351 -11.56 1.55 26.67
C SER A 351 -10.69 0.31 26.70
N ASP A 352 -10.65 -0.44 25.60
CA ASP A 352 -9.98 -1.73 25.52
C ASP A 352 -8.46 -1.56 25.64
N ILE A 353 -7.89 -0.59 24.92
CA ILE A 353 -6.45 -0.30 24.99
C ILE A 353 -6.10 0.26 26.37
N ALA A 354 -6.84 1.24 26.88
CA ALA A 354 -6.54 1.88 28.17
C ALA A 354 -6.63 0.88 29.34
N MET A 355 -7.56 -0.07 29.30
CA MET A 355 -7.69 -1.12 30.32
C MET A 355 -6.53 -2.11 30.24
N ARG A 356 -6.25 -2.66 29.07
CA ARG A 356 -5.20 -3.67 28.88
C ARG A 356 -3.80 -3.10 29.09
N ALA A 357 -3.54 -1.87 28.67
CA ALA A 357 -2.26 -1.22 28.89
C ALA A 357 -1.90 -1.12 30.40
N LYS A 358 -2.89 -1.05 31.29
CA LYS A 358 -2.69 -1.02 32.75
C LYS A 358 -2.38 -2.39 33.35
N THR A 359 -2.73 -3.49 32.67
CA THR A 359 -2.45 -4.85 33.16
C THR A 359 -1.09 -5.36 32.69
N LEU A 360 -0.54 -4.77 31.63
CA LEU A 360 0.78 -5.08 31.11
C LEU A 360 1.89 -4.39 31.91
N PRO A 361 3.13 -4.91 31.89
CA PRO A 361 4.29 -4.19 32.41
C PRO A 361 4.47 -2.84 31.72
N SER A 362 5.27 -1.95 32.31
CA SER A 362 5.53 -0.64 31.70
C SER A 362 6.30 -0.81 30.38
N ALA A 363 5.82 -0.17 29.32
CA ALA A 363 6.49 -0.16 28.03
C ALA A 363 7.61 0.88 27.98
N ASP A 364 8.70 0.53 27.30
CA ASP A 364 9.72 1.45 26.81
C ASP A 364 9.33 2.02 25.44
N ILE A 365 8.77 1.16 24.59
CA ILE A 365 8.44 1.45 23.18
C ILE A 365 7.02 0.99 22.90
N VAL A 366 6.29 1.76 22.10
CA VAL A 366 4.94 1.43 21.65
C VAL A 366 4.89 1.45 20.13
N ILE A 367 4.46 0.36 19.51
CA ILE A 367 4.24 0.25 18.07
C ILE A 367 2.76 0.24 17.79
N LEU A 368 2.32 1.11 16.88
CA LEU A 368 0.93 1.31 16.48
C LEU A 368 0.80 1.01 14.99
N SER A 369 -0.05 0.06 14.60
CA SER A 369 -0.35 -0.23 13.20
C SER A 369 -1.85 -0.38 12.99
N PHE A 370 -2.44 0.59 12.29
CA PHE A 370 -3.88 0.61 12.03
C PHE A 370 -4.15 0.98 10.58
N GLY A 371 -5.33 0.63 10.09
CA GLY A 371 -5.83 1.02 8.78
C GLY A 371 -5.94 -0.12 7.78
N ASN A 372 -5.17 -1.21 7.88
CA ASN A 372 -5.33 -2.34 6.94
C ASN A 372 -6.71 -3.00 7.06
N GLU A 373 -7.24 -3.13 8.27
CA GLU A 373 -8.60 -3.63 8.54
C GLU A 373 -9.69 -2.60 8.20
N ASP A 374 -9.33 -1.32 8.07
CA ASP A 374 -10.26 -0.23 7.75
C ASP A 374 -10.36 0.02 6.24
N ILE A 375 -9.28 -0.21 5.47
CA ILE A 375 -9.26 -0.13 4.00
C ILE A 375 -10.40 -0.96 3.37
N PRO A 376 -10.67 -2.24 3.71
CA PRO A 376 -11.74 -3.00 3.07
C PRO A 376 -13.15 -2.50 3.42
N LEU A 377 -13.30 -1.66 4.46
CA LEU A 377 -14.60 -1.21 4.91
C LEU A 377 -15.25 -0.31 3.89
N SER A 378 -16.27 -0.85 3.27
CA SER A 378 -16.77 -0.37 1.99
C SER A 378 -17.53 0.95 2.04
N ARG A 379 -17.93 1.38 3.24
CA ARG A 379 -18.59 2.67 3.51
C ARG A 379 -17.69 3.67 4.24
N LEU A 380 -16.46 3.29 4.56
CA LEU A 380 -15.53 4.16 5.27
C LEU A 380 -14.80 5.07 4.27
N THR A 381 -14.83 6.38 4.48
CA THR A 381 -14.03 7.32 3.70
C THR A 381 -12.69 7.61 4.39
N PRO A 382 -11.64 8.02 3.66
CA PRO A 382 -10.38 8.46 4.27
C PRO A 382 -10.58 9.59 5.30
N SER A 383 -11.55 10.49 5.07
CA SER A 383 -11.89 11.58 6.01
C SER A 383 -12.48 11.08 7.33
N GLN A 384 -13.29 10.01 7.29
CA GLN A 384 -13.81 9.36 8.50
C GLN A 384 -12.69 8.64 9.23
N PHE A 385 -11.85 7.90 8.49
CA PHE A 385 -10.67 7.26 9.07
C PHE A 385 -9.73 8.27 9.74
N LEU A 386 -9.50 9.44 9.13
CA LEU A 386 -8.71 10.53 9.73
C LEU A 386 -9.23 10.94 11.11
N SER A 387 -10.53 11.10 11.26
CA SER A 387 -11.13 11.52 12.54
C SER A 387 -10.86 10.48 13.62
N SER A 388 -11.10 9.20 13.32
CA SER A 388 -10.84 8.10 14.26
C SER A 388 -9.35 7.94 14.56
N PHE A 389 -8.49 8.00 13.55
CA PHE A 389 -7.05 7.83 13.68
C PHE A 389 -6.42 8.99 14.46
N LYS A 390 -6.83 10.24 14.22
CA LYS A 390 -6.37 11.40 15.01
C LYS A 390 -6.75 11.28 16.48
N ASN A 391 -7.99 10.86 16.76
CA ASN A 391 -8.45 10.64 18.12
C ASN A 391 -7.62 9.54 18.81
N LEU A 392 -7.45 8.40 18.14
CA LEU A 392 -6.62 7.29 18.62
C LEU A 392 -5.18 7.72 18.87
N ALA A 393 -4.53 8.36 17.91
CA ALA A 393 -3.15 8.80 18.06
C ALA A 393 -3.03 9.80 19.22
N SER A 394 -3.92 10.79 19.31
CA SER A 394 -3.89 11.78 20.39
C SER A 394 -4.12 11.16 21.77
N HIS A 395 -5.07 10.23 21.89
CA HIS A 395 -5.35 9.55 23.14
C HIS A 395 -4.16 8.68 23.59
N LEU A 396 -3.59 7.88 22.69
CA LEU A 396 -2.47 7.02 23.02
C LEU A 396 -1.20 7.82 23.34
N VAL A 397 -0.94 8.88 22.57
CA VAL A 397 0.20 9.77 22.79
C VAL A 397 0.02 10.50 24.12
N ASN A 398 -1.10 11.16 24.38
CA ASN A 398 -1.19 12.10 25.52
C ASN A 398 -1.65 11.44 26.83
N GLU A 399 -2.43 10.37 26.78
CA GLU A 399 -3.08 9.81 27.98
C GLU A 399 -2.53 8.43 28.36
N VAL A 400 -2.38 7.51 27.40
CA VAL A 400 -1.99 6.12 27.70
C VAL A 400 -0.47 5.96 27.78
N TYR A 401 0.26 6.57 26.85
CA TYR A 401 1.72 6.45 26.72
C TYR A 401 2.41 7.83 26.63
N PRO A 402 2.35 8.63 27.72
CA PRO A 402 2.85 10.00 27.70
C PRO A 402 4.38 10.13 27.55
N HIS A 403 5.14 9.08 27.86
CA HIS A 403 6.60 9.15 27.97
C HIS A 403 7.36 8.25 26.99
N GLN A 404 6.68 7.28 26.39
CA GLN A 404 7.30 6.28 25.53
C GLN A 404 7.64 6.83 24.14
N LEU A 405 8.63 6.21 23.51
CA LEU A 405 8.81 6.27 22.06
C LEU A 405 7.61 5.56 21.40
N ILE A 406 6.94 6.25 20.49
CA ILE A 406 5.81 5.71 19.74
C ILE A 406 6.21 5.60 18.28
N VAL A 407 6.17 4.38 17.73
CA VAL A 407 6.36 4.10 16.31
C VAL A 407 5.01 3.86 15.67
N ILE A 408 4.65 4.66 14.68
CA ILE A 408 3.38 4.56 13.96
C ILE A 408 3.64 4.02 12.56
N ARG A 409 3.13 2.82 12.28
CA ARG A 409 3.19 2.14 10.99
C ARG A 409 2.11 2.66 10.05
N THR A 410 2.46 2.92 8.80
CA THR A 410 1.46 3.15 7.75
C THR A 410 0.73 1.84 7.36
N PRO A 411 -0.51 1.90 6.85
CA PRO A 411 -1.14 0.74 6.22
C PRO A 411 -0.28 0.19 5.09
N GLN A 412 -0.34 -1.12 4.88
CA GLN A 412 0.37 -1.80 3.82
C GLN A 412 -0.08 -1.27 2.47
N TYR A 413 0.88 -1.15 1.55
CA TYR A 413 0.55 -0.93 0.15
C TYR A 413 -0.29 -2.08 -0.38
N PHE A 414 -1.34 -1.72 -1.10
CA PHE A 414 -2.14 -2.66 -1.86
C PHE A 414 -2.31 -2.13 -3.27
N GLY A 415 -1.78 -2.85 -4.27
CA GLY A 415 -1.79 -2.37 -5.65
C GLY A 415 -3.16 -2.51 -6.31
N ARG A 416 -3.68 -3.74 -6.32
CA ARG A 416 -4.83 -4.10 -7.16
C ARG A 416 -5.45 -5.44 -6.81
N GLY A 417 -6.77 -5.54 -6.87
CA GLY A 417 -7.48 -6.81 -6.77
C GLY A 417 -8.83 -6.73 -6.08
N THR A 418 -9.49 -7.88 -6.03
CA THR A 418 -10.72 -8.09 -5.28
C THR A 418 -10.41 -9.06 -4.14
N LEU A 419 -10.58 -8.61 -2.90
CA LEU A 419 -10.47 -9.49 -1.74
C LEU A 419 -11.82 -9.53 -1.03
N ARG A 420 -12.28 -10.72 -0.63
CA ARG A 420 -13.53 -10.90 0.14
C ARG A 420 -14.72 -10.10 -0.46
N HIS A 421 -14.83 -10.11 -1.79
CA HIS A 421 -15.86 -9.39 -2.57
C HIS A 421 -15.82 -7.86 -2.54
N THR A 422 -14.75 -7.24 -2.02
CA THR A 422 -14.56 -5.78 -2.07
C THR A 422 -13.35 -5.44 -2.94
N SER A 423 -13.46 -4.33 -3.66
CA SER A 423 -12.39 -3.80 -4.51
C SER A 423 -11.33 -3.13 -3.64
N TRP A 424 -10.11 -3.64 -3.70
CA TRP A 424 -8.95 -3.02 -3.07
C TRP A 424 -8.10 -2.37 -4.17
N ASN A 425 -7.86 -1.07 -4.04
CA ASN A 425 -7.11 -0.31 -5.03
C ASN A 425 -6.01 0.54 -4.36
N ALA A 426 -4.98 0.82 -5.15
CA ALA A 426 -3.83 1.61 -4.73
C ALA A 426 -4.20 3.03 -4.27
N GLY A 427 -5.16 3.68 -4.93
CA GLY A 427 -5.61 5.03 -4.55
C GLY A 427 -6.14 5.09 -3.12
N ARG A 428 -6.97 4.12 -2.73
CA ARG A 428 -7.52 4.01 -1.38
C ARG A 428 -6.47 3.67 -0.34
N SER A 429 -5.61 2.69 -0.62
CA SER A 429 -4.48 2.35 0.26
C SER A 429 -3.55 3.56 0.48
N ALA A 430 -3.24 4.30 -0.60
CA ALA A 430 -2.45 5.52 -0.54
C ALA A 430 -3.13 6.66 0.24
N ALA A 431 -4.46 6.81 0.12
CA ALA A 431 -5.22 7.81 0.87
C ALA A 431 -5.16 7.55 2.39
N PHE A 432 -5.32 6.28 2.81
CA PHE A 432 -5.22 5.90 4.22
C PHE A 432 -3.79 6.06 4.75
N SER A 433 -2.78 5.71 3.95
CA SER A 433 -1.38 5.97 4.29
C SER A 433 -1.10 7.47 4.44
N THR A 434 -1.62 8.30 3.54
CA THR A 434 -1.50 9.77 3.61
C THR A 434 -2.13 10.32 4.89
N VAL A 435 -3.30 9.80 5.30
CA VAL A 435 -3.93 10.16 6.57
C VAL A 435 -3.02 9.87 7.77
N VAL A 436 -2.37 8.70 7.81
CA VAL A 436 -1.42 8.35 8.88
C VAL A 436 -0.22 9.30 8.88
N GLN A 437 0.41 9.51 7.72
CA GLN A 437 1.57 10.39 7.57
C GLN A 437 1.26 11.84 8.00
N GLN A 438 0.13 12.39 7.58
CA GLN A 438 -0.32 13.73 7.97
C GLN A 438 -0.63 13.81 9.47
N THR A 439 -1.19 12.76 10.05
CA THR A 439 -1.49 12.72 11.49
C THR A 439 -0.20 12.71 12.29
N VAL A 440 0.77 11.87 11.94
CA VAL A 440 2.09 11.82 12.60
C VAL A 440 2.81 13.17 12.50
N THR A 441 2.84 13.76 11.30
CA THR A 441 3.42 15.09 11.09
C THR A 441 2.72 16.17 11.93
N GLY A 442 1.38 16.09 12.02
CA GLY A 442 0.56 17.04 12.77
C GLY A 442 0.68 16.93 14.29
N LEU A 443 1.13 15.80 14.83
CA LEU A 443 1.42 15.65 16.26
C LEU A 443 2.65 16.46 16.68
N ASN A 444 3.54 16.80 15.75
CA ASN A 444 4.75 17.62 15.97
C ASN A 444 5.54 17.20 17.22
N SER A 445 5.81 15.89 17.35
CA SER A 445 6.39 15.30 18.54
C SER A 445 7.65 14.51 18.21
N THR A 446 8.75 14.79 18.92
CA THR A 446 10.05 14.13 18.69
C THR A 446 10.09 12.66 19.12
N ARG A 447 9.12 12.23 19.94
CA ARG A 447 8.95 10.85 20.39
C ARG A 447 7.99 10.04 19.53
N VAL A 448 7.45 10.62 18.47
CA VAL A 448 6.58 9.91 17.52
C VAL A 448 7.33 9.73 16.21
N ALA A 449 7.62 8.49 15.86
CA ALA A 449 8.33 8.13 14.65
C ALA A 449 7.38 7.47 13.64
N LEU A 450 7.55 7.77 12.36
CA LEU A 450 6.78 7.16 11.28
C LEU A 450 7.53 5.97 10.69
N TRP A 451 6.92 4.79 10.75
CA TRP A 451 7.38 3.61 10.02
C TRP A 451 6.59 3.49 8.72
N ASN A 452 7.12 4.11 7.64
CA ASN A 452 6.44 4.23 6.36
C ASN A 452 6.60 2.99 5.47
N THR A 453 5.96 1.89 5.86
CA THR A 453 5.96 0.62 5.13
C THR A 453 5.25 0.70 3.77
N HIS A 454 4.27 1.58 3.62
CA HIS A 454 3.53 1.77 2.38
C HIS A 454 4.46 2.11 1.20
N LYS A 455 5.55 2.85 1.47
CA LYS A 455 6.53 3.28 0.47
C LYS A 455 7.29 2.13 -0.20
N LEU A 456 7.44 1.00 0.49
CA LEU A 456 8.13 -0.19 -0.02
C LEU A 456 7.29 -0.97 -1.02
N GLY A 457 5.98 -0.74 -1.04
CA GLY A 457 5.06 -1.56 -1.81
C GLY A 457 5.08 -1.33 -3.31
N MET A 458 4.91 -2.43 -4.03
CA MET A 458 4.61 -2.47 -5.45
C MET A 458 3.72 -3.67 -5.76
N VAL A 459 3.14 -3.76 -6.95
CA VAL A 459 2.22 -4.85 -7.31
C VAL A 459 2.82 -6.23 -7.02
N ASP A 460 4.07 -6.42 -7.43
CA ASP A 460 4.81 -7.69 -7.30
C ASP A 460 5.15 -8.08 -5.87
N SER A 461 5.05 -7.11 -4.95
CA SER A 461 5.37 -7.27 -3.55
C SER A 461 4.13 -7.60 -2.70
N THR A 462 2.96 -7.74 -3.33
CA THR A 462 1.69 -8.07 -2.68
C THR A 462 1.28 -9.54 -2.89
N CYS A 463 0.47 -10.06 -1.97
CA CYS A 463 -0.14 -11.38 -2.02
C CYS A 463 -1.55 -11.36 -2.64
N THR A 464 -1.80 -10.39 -3.53
CA THR A 464 -3.07 -10.21 -4.24
C THR A 464 -3.49 -11.46 -5.01
N PHE A 465 -2.54 -12.17 -5.60
CA PHE A 465 -2.75 -13.43 -6.31
C PHE A 465 -3.29 -14.56 -5.42
N ALA A 466 -2.97 -14.52 -4.12
CA ALA A 466 -3.46 -15.47 -3.12
C ALA A 466 -4.76 -15.00 -2.45
N GLY A 467 -5.30 -13.84 -2.84
CA GLY A 467 -6.54 -13.32 -2.26
C GLY A 467 -6.38 -12.74 -0.85
N THR A 468 -5.16 -12.34 -0.45
CA THR A 468 -4.89 -11.75 0.87
C THR A 468 -4.34 -10.33 0.77
N PRO A 469 -4.53 -9.49 1.81
CA PRO A 469 -4.03 -8.11 1.82
C PRO A 469 -2.55 -8.01 2.22
N TYR A 470 -1.85 -9.13 2.26
CA TYR A 470 -0.50 -9.26 2.79
C TYR A 470 0.58 -8.86 1.78
N SER A 471 1.73 -8.46 2.29
CA SER A 471 2.94 -8.29 1.48
C SER A 471 3.84 -9.51 1.55
N ARG A 472 4.57 -9.79 0.48
CA ARG A 472 5.51 -10.91 0.41
C ARG A 472 6.63 -10.76 1.44
N ARG A 473 7.30 -11.88 1.74
CA ARG A 473 8.35 -11.97 2.76
C ARG A 473 9.45 -10.91 2.60
N ASP A 474 9.94 -10.70 1.38
CA ASP A 474 11.01 -9.73 1.10
C ASP A 474 10.67 -8.32 1.61
N VAL A 475 9.40 -7.92 1.50
CA VAL A 475 8.93 -6.65 2.05
C VAL A 475 8.94 -6.68 3.57
N VAL A 476 8.42 -7.74 4.18
CA VAL A 476 8.37 -7.90 5.65
C VAL A 476 9.78 -7.82 6.27
N THR A 477 10.77 -8.45 5.64
CA THR A 477 12.17 -8.39 6.05
C THR A 477 12.72 -6.96 5.97
N VAL A 478 12.52 -6.26 4.84
CA VAL A 478 12.96 -4.86 4.70
C VAL A 478 12.25 -3.95 5.70
N GLU A 479 10.95 -4.16 5.94
CA GLU A 479 10.18 -3.43 6.93
C GLU A 479 10.78 -3.59 8.35
N ASN A 480 11.22 -4.79 8.73
CA ASN A 480 11.88 -5.05 10.02
C ASN A 480 13.25 -4.38 10.13
N VAL A 481 14.02 -4.35 9.04
CA VAL A 481 15.30 -3.61 8.98
C VAL A 481 15.03 -2.11 9.16
N LEU A 482 14.00 -1.56 8.52
CA LEU A 482 13.61 -0.16 8.70
C LEU A 482 13.15 0.13 10.13
N LEU A 483 12.35 -0.76 10.73
CA LEU A 483 11.90 -0.61 12.11
C LEU A 483 13.08 -0.60 13.09
N SER A 484 14.03 -1.51 12.91
CA SER A 484 15.22 -1.62 13.74
C SER A 484 16.08 -0.35 13.62
N ASN A 485 16.31 0.15 12.40
CA ASN A 485 17.01 1.42 12.19
C ASN A 485 16.24 2.63 12.75
N LEU A 486 14.90 2.61 12.73
CA LEU A 486 14.07 3.70 13.26
C LEU A 486 14.18 3.81 14.78
N ILE A 487 14.26 2.66 15.47
CA ILE A 487 14.37 2.60 16.93
C ILE A 487 15.84 2.79 17.36
N CYS A 488 16.76 1.99 16.79
CA CYS A 488 18.16 1.95 17.20
C CYS A 488 19.03 3.04 16.57
N GLY A 489 18.69 3.57 15.40
CA GLY A 489 19.49 4.60 14.72
C GLY A 489 19.39 5.99 15.36
N SER A 490 18.68 6.13 16.47
CA SER A 490 18.45 7.39 17.17
C SER A 490 19.26 7.59 18.45
N SER A 491 20.17 6.65 18.75
CA SER A 491 21.07 6.67 19.91
C SER A 491 22.48 7.15 19.57
#